data_AF-A0A967LNZ8-F1
#
_entry.id   AF-A0A967LNZ8-F1
#
_cell.length_a   1.000
_cell.length_b   1.000
_cell.length_c   1.000
_cell.angle_alpha   90.00
_cell.angle_beta   90.00
_cell.angle_gamma   90.00
#
_symmetry.space_group_name_H-M   'P 1'
#
loop_
_entity.id
_entity.type
_entity.pdbx_description
1 polymer ?
#
loop_
_entity_poly.entity_id
_entity_poly.type
_entity_poly.pdbx_seq_one_letter_code
_entity_poly.pdbx_strand_id
1 'polypeptide(L)' 'EVEACLEVHGRRPVELAADLDLLGPGMTGVHCTHIDDGEIALLRESGATVCACPTTEADLGDGFL' A
#
# COMPACT_ATOMS: atom_id res chain seq x y z
N GLU A 1 -8.74 1.04 6.28
CA GLU A 1 -7.48 0.35 6.65
C GLU A 1 -6.46 1.31 7.28
N VAL A 2 -6.21 2.47 6.67
CA VAL A 2 -5.16 3.41 7.08
C VAL A 2 -5.34 3.86 8.54
N GLU A 3 -6.54 4.31 8.89
CA GLU A 3 -6.85 4.75 10.26
C GLU A 3 -6.59 3.64 11.29
N ALA A 4 -7.10 2.43 11.05
CA ALA A 4 -6.88 1.30 11.93
C ALA A 4 -5.38 0.92 12.06
N CYS A 5 -4.62 0.99 10.96
CA CYS A 5 -3.18 0.73 10.98
C CYS A 5 -2.43 1.81 11.80
N LEU A 6 -2.81 3.08 11.64
CA LEU A 6 -2.27 4.18 12.42
C LEU A 6 -2.60 4.06 13.91
N GLU A 7 -3.84 3.68 14.26
CA GLU A 7 -4.26 3.51 15.65
C GLU A 7 -3.46 2.41 16.37
N VAL A 8 -3.18 1.29 15.69
CA VAL A 8 -2.52 0.13 16.29
C VAL A 8 -1.00 0.23 16.21
N HIS A 9 -0.45 0.72 15.10
CA HIS A 9 0.98 0.67 14.80
C HIS A 9 1.66 2.04 14.69
N GLY A 10 0.89 3.14 14.64
CA GLY A 10 1.45 4.48 14.41
C GLY A 10 2.14 4.62 13.04
N ARG A 11 1.77 3.76 12.09
CA ARG A 11 2.30 3.68 10.73
C ARG A 11 1.18 3.43 9.75
N ARG A 12 1.31 3.97 8.54
CA ARG A 12 0.46 3.60 7.41
C ARG A 12 0.87 2.21 6.90
N PRO A 13 0.01 1.48 6.15
CA PRO A 13 0.28 0.08 5.79
C PRO A 13 1.59 -0.13 5.02
N VAL A 14 1.93 0.72 4.05
CA VAL A 14 3.18 0.58 3.28
C VAL A 14 4.38 0.94 4.14
N GLU A 15 4.28 1.97 4.98
CA GLU A 15 5.32 2.33 5.95
C GLU A 15 5.59 1.18 6.92
N LEU A 16 4.55 0.53 7.44
CA LEU A 16 4.68 -0.62 8.32
C LEU A 16 5.36 -1.80 7.62
N ALA A 17 5.00 -2.06 6.36
CA ALA A 17 5.68 -3.08 5.56
C ALA A 17 7.16 -2.76 5.33
N ALA A 18 7.51 -1.48 5.17
CA ALA A 18 8.90 -1.03 5.08
C ALA A 18 9.65 -1.23 6.41
N ASP A 19 9.06 -0.84 7.54
CA ASP A 19 9.63 -1.00 8.89
C ASP A 19 9.89 -2.48 9.25
N LEU A 20 9.16 -3.40 8.61
CA LEU A 20 9.28 -4.86 8.78
C LEU A 20 10.17 -5.54 7.73
N ASP A 21 10.88 -4.77 6.89
CA ASP A 21 11.72 -5.28 5.79
C ASP A 21 10.96 -6.19 4.81
N LEU A 22 9.66 -5.95 4.60
CA LEU A 22 8.82 -6.74 3.70
C LEU A 22 8.75 -6.20 2.26
N LEU A 23 9.19 -4.95 2.06
CA LEU A 23 9.24 -4.37 0.71
C LEU A 23 10.42 -4.92 -0.09
N GLY A 24 10.20 -5.15 -1.37
CA GLY A 24 11.24 -5.60 -2.28
C GLY A 24 10.69 -6.16 -3.60
N PRO A 25 11.57 -6.58 -4.53
CA PRO A 25 11.16 -7.07 -5.84
C PRO A 25 10.31 -8.34 -5.83
N GLY A 26 10.29 -9.07 -4.70
CA GLY A 26 9.45 -10.26 -4.51
C GLY A 26 8.08 -9.98 -3.91
N MET A 27 7.78 -8.73 -3.56
CA MET A 27 6.53 -8.32 -2.92
C MET A 27 5.58 -7.74 -3.96
N THR A 28 4.31 -8.18 -3.90
CA THR A 28 3.20 -7.59 -4.66
C THR A 28 2.18 -7.02 -3.68
N GLY A 29 2.03 -5.70 -3.67
CA GLY A 29 0.95 -5.01 -2.99
C GLY A 29 -0.32 -5.08 -3.84
N VAL A 30 -1.40 -5.63 -3.30
CA VAL A 30 -2.69 -5.65 -4.00
C VAL A 30 -3.48 -4.41 -3.58
N HIS A 31 -4.15 -3.80 -4.55
CA HIS A 31 -4.91 -2.54 -4.43
C HIS A 31 -4.00 -1.33 -4.27
N CYS A 32 -3.37 -1.18 -3.10
CA CYS A 32 -2.60 0.02 -2.74
C CYS A 32 -3.38 1.33 -3.04
N THR A 33 -4.71 1.31 -2.87
CA THR A 33 -5.60 2.41 -3.25
C THR A 33 -5.46 3.63 -2.35
N HIS A 34 -5.13 3.42 -1.07
CA HIS A 34 -5.03 4.48 -0.07
C HIS A 34 -3.57 4.76 0.31
N ILE A 35 -2.73 5.10 -0.67
CA ILE A 35 -1.33 5.45 -0.42
C ILE A 35 -1.04 6.93 -0.68
N ASP A 36 -0.06 7.49 0.02
CA ASP A 36 0.42 8.86 -0.22
C ASP A 36 1.74 8.90 -1.01
N ASP A 37 2.23 10.11 -1.32
CA ASP A 37 3.47 10.31 -2.09
C ASP A 37 4.70 9.67 -1.43
N GLY A 38 4.74 9.59 -0.10
CA GLY A 38 5.83 8.95 0.64
C GLY A 38 5.78 7.43 0.47
N GLU A 39 4.60 6.83 0.59
CA GLU A 39 4.40 5.41 0.36
C GLU A 39 4.66 4.99 -1.09
N ILE A 40 4.30 5.85 -2.06
CA ILE A 40 4.64 5.66 -3.48
C ILE A 40 6.17 5.63 -3.67
N ALA A 41 6.90 6.53 -3.01
CA ALA A 41 8.36 6.54 -3.07
C ALA A 41 8.97 5.25 -2.51
N LEU A 42 8.48 4.77 -1.35
CA LEU A 42 8.93 3.50 -0.74
C LEU A 42 8.70 2.29 -1.66
N LEU A 43 7.52 2.18 -2.26
CA LEU A 43 7.21 1.10 -3.21
C LEU A 43 8.11 1.17 -4.45
N ARG A 44 8.34 2.38 -4.98
CA ARG A 44 9.21 2.59 -6.14
C ARG A 44 10.67 2.25 -5.84
N GLU A 45 11.19 2.70 -4.71
CA GLU A 45 12.59 2.46 -4.31
C GLU A 45 12.87 1.00 -4.00
N SER A 46 11.91 0.30 -3.36
CA SER A 46 12.02 -1.12 -3.07
C SER A 46 11.89 -2.02 -4.30
N GLY A 47 11.33 -1.52 -5.40
CA GLY A 47 11.05 -2.31 -6.59
C GLY A 47 9.87 -3.27 -6.43
N ALA A 48 9.01 -3.04 -5.43
CA ALA A 48 7.78 -3.80 -5.23
C ALA A 48 6.79 -3.60 -6.38
N THR A 49 5.98 -4.60 -6.65
CA THR A 49 4.92 -4.54 -7.67
C THR A 49 3.60 -4.12 -7.04
N VAL A 50 2.80 -3.31 -7.74
CA VAL A 50 1.42 -3.02 -7.36
C VAL A 50 0.47 -3.71 -8.33
N CYS A 51 -0.48 -4.47 -7.80
CA CYS A 51 -1.57 -5.10 -8.55
C CYS A 51 -2.87 -4.31 -8.36
N ALA A 52 -3.20 -3.51 -9.37
CA ALA A 52 -4.47 -2.77 -9.44
C ALA A 52 -5.61 -3.70 -9.87
N CYS A 53 -6.76 -3.60 -9.19
CA CYS A 53 -7.98 -4.35 -9.46
C CYS A 53 -9.16 -3.40 -9.75
N PRO A 54 -9.06 -2.55 -10.80
CA PRO A 54 -9.88 -1.34 -10.94
C PRO A 54 -11.38 -1.60 -11.02
N THR A 55 -11.81 -2.75 -11.59
CA THR A 55 -13.24 -3.10 -11.64
C THR A 55 -13.81 -3.47 -10.28
N THR A 56 -13.03 -4.17 -9.45
CA THR A 56 -13.44 -4.56 -8.09
C THR A 56 -13.34 -3.37 -7.14
N GLU A 57 -12.26 -2.59 -7.23
CA GLU A 57 -12.07 -1.37 -6.45
C GLU A 57 -13.21 -0.37 -6.69
N ALA A 58 -13.67 -0.23 -7.94
CA ALA A 58 -14.83 0.58 -8.27
C ALA A 58 -16.16 0.00 -7.73
N ASP A 59 -16.35 -1.32 -7.80
CA ASP A 59 -17.56 -2.00 -7.30
C ASP A 59 -17.70 -1.88 -5.78
N LEU A 60 -16.59 -1.96 -5.05
CA LEU A 60 -16.55 -1.89 -3.59
C LEU A 60 -16.41 -0.45 -3.04
N GLY A 61 -16.14 0.52 -3.92
CA GLY A 61 -15.97 1.92 -3.52
C GLY A 61 -14.65 2.16 -2.78
N ASP A 62 -13.61 1.40 -3.09
CA ASP A 62 -12.30 1.52 -2.46
C ASP A 62 -11.60 2.84 -2.82
N GLY A 63 -11.90 3.41 -3.99
CA GLY A 63 -11.30 4.65 -4.48
C GLY A 63 -10.75 4.50 -5.90
N PHE A 64 -9.88 5.42 -6.30
CA PHE A 64 -9.23 5.41 -7.62
C PHE A 64 -7.71 5.48 -7.42
N LEU A 65 -7.00 4.66 -8.21
CA LEU A 65 -5.54 4.71 -8.36
C LEU A 65 -5.10 5.83 -9.30
#